data_AF-A0A9D4DLH9-F1
#
_entry.id   AF-A0A9D4DLH9-F1
#
_cell.length_a   1.000
_cell.length_b   1.000
_cell.length_c   1.000
_cell.angle_alpha   90.00
_cell.angle_beta   90.00
_cell.angle_gamma   90.00
#
_symmetry.space_group_name_H-M   'P 1'
#
loop_
_entity.id
_entity.type
_entity.pdbx_description
1 polymer ?
#
loop_
_entity_poly.entity_id
_entity_poly.type
_entity_poly.pdbx_seq_one_letter_code
_entity_poly.pdbx_strand_id
1 'polypeptide(L)'
;MQSLQVSYNKQLHEIGQTRQKINTILDEIENTTLKELEDKMTTLKASVNTNVDNCSKLQNELTRLRDTIHDIVDKGKAELSFIASKKCLEKINQSETYLKENLVQVESSLTFHVDSDFQQHLSKLSGLGRIVVCTCTQAVPLPGAPNKVLAVQGKSEYDVSIASDVKNRFDIRAICVLSNDQILVADYTNKRVKLLDHQYQVVGHCDLNAYQFDMCRITSSEVAVAVDVDQKNEVQFVSVNDGRLVKGRKLRFKHPCYGIAHNLQYLYLTSGTALYKYSMSGDLLIKLYENKSYPLTGNRMVDITFFFINNYKEFSYSIMIFTYSLKC
;
A
#
# COMPACT_ATOMS: atom_id res chain seq x y z
N MET A 1 28.45 16.37 22.18
CA MET A 1 27.50 15.67 23.08
C MET A 1 26.16 16.40 23.21
N GLN A 2 26.12 17.71 23.51
CA GLN A 2 24.85 18.45 23.68
C GLN A 2 23.91 18.39 22.46
N SER A 3 24.43 18.48 21.23
CA SER A 3 23.61 18.39 20.00
C SER A 3 22.95 17.02 19.80
N LEU A 4 23.63 15.94 20.19
CA LEU A 4 23.10 14.58 20.11
C LEU A 4 21.96 14.37 21.11
N GLN A 5 22.11 14.90 22.33
CA GLN A 5 21.08 14.82 23.36
C GLN A 5 19.79 15.56 22.95
N VAL A 6 19.93 16.76 22.35
CA VAL A 6 18.78 17.52 21.84
C VAL A 6 18.09 16.75 20.71
N SER A 7 18.86 16.17 19.78
CA SER A 7 18.29 15.36 18.70
C SER A 7 17.57 14.11 19.22
N TYR A 8 18.14 13.43 20.22
CA TYR A 8 17.54 12.26 20.85
C TYR A 8 16.20 12.61 21.53
N ASN A 9 16.17 13.67 22.33
CA ASN A 9 14.95 14.12 23.00
C ASN A 9 13.86 14.53 22.00
N LYS A 10 14.23 15.15 20.87
CA LYS A 10 13.31 15.46 19.78
C LYS A 10 12.68 14.19 19.19
N GLN A 11 13.48 13.16 18.92
CA GLN A 11 12.97 11.88 18.41
C GLN A 11 12.05 11.18 19.41
N LEU A 12 12.37 11.21 20.71
CA LEU A 12 11.47 10.69 21.75
C LEU A 12 10.11 11.42 21.76
N HIS A 13 10.12 12.74 21.58
CA HIS A 13 8.90 13.53 21.50
C HIS A 13 8.06 13.17 20.27
N GLU A 14 8.67 13.02 19.09
CA GLU A 14 8.00 12.60 17.86
C GLU A 14 7.39 11.19 17.97
N ILE A 15 8.08 10.26 18.63
CA ILE A 15 7.55 8.93 18.95
C ILE A 15 6.33 9.05 19.88
N GLY A 16 6.41 9.90 20.91
CA GLY A 16 5.29 10.16 21.82
C GLY A 16 4.05 10.70 21.10
N GLN A 17 4.24 11.70 20.23
CA GLN A 17 3.16 12.26 19.40
C GLN A 17 2.55 11.21 18.45
N THR A 18 3.39 10.37 17.84
CA THR A 18 2.94 9.31 16.94
C THR A 18 2.09 8.29 17.68
N ARG A 19 2.52 7.86 18.88
CA ARG A 19 1.73 6.96 19.73
C ARG A 19 0.38 7.57 20.11
N GLN A 20 0.36 8.85 20.46
CA GLN A 20 -0.88 9.55 20.80
C GLN A 20 -1.86 9.55 19.63
N LYS A 21 -1.39 9.84 18.41
CA LYS A 21 -2.22 9.80 17.20
C LYS A 21 -2.80 8.41 16.93
N ILE A 22 -1.99 7.35 17.08
CA ILE A 22 -2.47 5.96 16.91
C ILE A 22 -3.57 5.65 17.92
N ASN A 23 -3.39 6.03 19.19
CA ASN A 23 -4.42 5.84 20.21
C ASN A 23 -5.72 6.58 19.84
N THR A 24 -5.64 7.84 19.40
CA THR A 24 -6.84 8.59 18.97
C THR A 24 -7.58 7.89 17.83
N ILE A 25 -6.87 7.35 16.84
CA ILE A 25 -7.50 6.59 15.74
C ILE A 25 -8.16 5.31 16.26
N LEU A 26 -7.51 4.60 17.19
CA LEU A 26 -8.11 3.40 17.80
C LEU A 26 -9.38 3.74 18.60
N ASP A 27 -9.34 4.84 19.37
CA ASP A 27 -10.49 5.33 20.12
C ASP A 27 -11.63 5.72 19.17
N GLU A 28 -11.35 6.35 18.03
CA GLU A 28 -12.35 6.70 17.01
C GLU A 28 -13.01 5.45 16.38
N ILE A 29 -12.21 4.43 16.06
CA ILE A 29 -12.70 3.15 15.52
C ILE A 29 -13.59 2.44 16.55
N GLU A 30 -13.15 2.39 17.81
CA GLU A 30 -13.92 1.79 18.91
C GLU A 30 -15.26 2.51 19.10
N ASN A 31 -15.24 3.83 19.24
CA ASN A 31 -16.45 4.64 19.43
C ASN A 31 -17.42 4.52 18.26
N THR A 32 -16.92 4.46 17.02
CA THR A 32 -17.75 4.26 15.83
C THR A 32 -18.43 2.88 15.88
N THR A 33 -17.67 1.83 16.21
CA THR A 33 -18.19 0.45 16.31
C THR A 33 -19.24 0.32 17.41
N LEU A 34 -19.00 0.94 18.58
CA LEU A 34 -19.96 0.96 19.69
C LEU A 34 -21.25 1.69 19.31
N LYS A 35 -21.13 2.85 18.65
CA LYS A 35 -22.30 3.61 18.19
C LYS A 35 -23.15 2.83 17.19
N GLU A 36 -22.53 2.18 16.21
CA GLU A 36 -23.25 1.32 15.26
C GLU A 36 -23.98 0.17 15.95
N LEU A 37 -23.37 -0.42 16.98
CA LEU A 37 -23.98 -1.47 17.78
C LEU A 37 -25.19 -0.93 18.58
N GLU A 38 -25.07 0.23 19.21
CA GLU A 38 -26.17 0.89 19.93
C GLU A 38 -27.33 1.26 19.00
N ASP A 39 -27.03 1.78 17.82
CA ASP A 39 -28.03 2.14 16.80
C ASP A 39 -28.79 0.89 16.31
N LYS A 40 -28.08 -0.21 16.05
CA LYS A 40 -28.69 -1.51 15.71
C LYS A 40 -29.55 -2.06 16.84
N MET A 41 -29.07 -2.00 18.08
CA MET A 41 -29.81 -2.46 19.25
C MET A 41 -31.08 -1.63 19.48
N THR A 42 -30.99 -0.32 19.30
CA THR A 42 -32.14 0.60 19.41
C THR A 42 -33.18 0.30 18.34
N THR A 43 -32.74 0.08 17.09
CA THR A 43 -33.61 -0.29 15.98
C THR A 43 -34.31 -1.63 16.22
N LEU A 44 -33.55 -2.63 16.69
CA LEU A 44 -34.09 -3.95 17.03
C LEU A 44 -35.13 -3.85 18.15
N LYS A 45 -34.84 -3.09 19.21
CA LYS A 45 -35.77 -2.85 20.32
C LYS A 45 -37.07 -2.19 19.85
N ALA A 46 -36.98 -1.18 18.98
CA ALA A 46 -38.14 -0.51 18.41
C ALA A 46 -39.00 -1.47 17.55
N SER A 47 -38.35 -2.32 16.76
CA SER A 47 -39.02 -3.36 15.95
C SER A 47 -39.74 -4.39 16.83
N VAL A 48 -39.07 -4.90 17.86
CA VAL A 48 -39.66 -5.84 18.83
C VAL A 48 -40.87 -5.22 19.54
N ASN A 49 -40.75 -3.98 20.03
CA ASN A 49 -41.86 -3.28 20.67
C ASN A 49 -43.06 -3.10 19.72
N THR A 50 -42.81 -2.72 18.46
CA THR A 50 -43.86 -2.61 17.44
C THR A 50 -44.57 -3.94 17.23
N ASN A 51 -43.83 -5.04 17.22
CA ASN A 51 -44.41 -6.38 17.07
C ASN A 51 -45.22 -6.81 18.30
N VAL A 52 -44.75 -6.49 19.51
CA VAL A 52 -45.50 -6.72 20.76
C VAL A 52 -46.82 -5.95 20.77
N ASP A 53 -46.81 -4.68 20.35
CA ASP A 53 -48.02 -3.85 20.27
C ASP A 53 -49.01 -4.40 19.25
N ASN A 54 -48.54 -4.86 18.09
CA ASN A 54 -49.38 -5.47 17.06
C ASN A 54 -49.98 -6.79 17.52
N CYS A 55 -49.20 -7.65 18.20
CA CYS A 55 -49.72 -8.88 18.79
C CYS A 55 -50.80 -8.59 19.83
N SER A 56 -50.58 -7.58 20.68
CA SER A 56 -51.56 -7.15 21.69
C SER A 56 -52.86 -6.65 21.04
N LYS A 57 -52.78 -5.89 19.94
CA LYS A 57 -53.95 -5.46 19.17
C LYS A 57 -54.72 -6.65 18.59
N LEU A 58 -54.04 -7.59 17.94
CA LEU A 58 -54.66 -8.80 17.38
C LEU A 58 -55.34 -9.64 18.48
N GLN A 59 -54.70 -9.81 19.64
CA GLN A 59 -55.27 -10.51 20.78
C GLN A 59 -56.55 -9.83 21.29
N ASN A 60 -56.55 -8.49 21.39
CA ASN A 60 -57.72 -7.73 21.80
C ASN A 60 -58.88 -7.86 20.80
N GLU A 61 -58.59 -7.83 19.49
CA GLU A 61 -59.60 -8.04 18.44
C GLU A 61 -60.21 -9.44 18.51
N LEU A 62 -59.38 -10.49 18.67
CA LEU A 62 -59.85 -11.87 18.80
C LEU A 62 -60.69 -12.06 20.06
N THR A 63 -60.29 -11.44 21.18
CA THR A 63 -61.05 -11.47 22.44
C THR A 63 -62.43 -10.85 22.26
N ARG A 64 -62.52 -9.68 21.63
CA ARG A 64 -63.81 -9.02 21.33
C ARG A 64 -64.70 -9.85 20.41
N LEU A 65 -64.13 -10.48 19.39
CA LEU A 65 -64.86 -11.36 18.46
C LEU A 65 -65.41 -12.58 19.17
N ARG A 66 -64.60 -13.21 20.04
CA ARG A 66 -65.03 -14.33 20.88
C ARG A 66 -66.21 -13.94 21.77
N ASP A 67 -66.11 -12.81 22.47
CA ASP A 67 -67.18 -12.35 23.37
C ASP A 67 -68.47 -12.03 22.58
N THR A 68 -68.33 -11.45 21.38
CA THR A 68 -69.45 -11.22 20.45
C THR A 68 -70.12 -12.53 20.01
N ILE A 69 -69.33 -13.56 19.68
CA ILE A 69 -69.86 -14.88 19.32
C ILE A 69 -70.66 -15.47 20.49
N HIS A 70 -70.13 -15.39 21.70
CA HIS A 70 -70.79 -15.91 22.91
C HIS A 70 -72.16 -15.23 23.12
N ASP A 71 -72.19 -13.90 23.09
CA ASP A 71 -73.41 -13.10 23.19
C ASP A 71 -74.48 -13.45 22.13
N ILE A 72 -74.07 -13.75 20.90
CA ILE A 72 -74.97 -14.10 19.79
C ILE A 72 -75.54 -15.51 19.97
N VAL A 73 -74.72 -16.46 20.42
CA VAL A 73 -75.11 -17.84 20.69
C VAL A 73 -76.14 -17.86 21.81
N ASP A 74 -75.91 -17.14 22.90
CA ASP A 74 -76.83 -17.04 24.04
C ASP A 74 -78.20 -16.46 23.64
N LYS A 75 -78.23 -15.58 22.63
CA LYS A 75 -79.46 -14.97 22.08
C LYS A 75 -80.15 -15.81 21.00
N GLY A 76 -79.63 -17.00 20.66
CA GLY A 76 -80.25 -17.94 19.72
C GLY A 76 -80.28 -17.50 18.25
N LYS A 77 -79.40 -16.59 17.82
CA LYS A 77 -79.38 -16.06 16.44
C LYS A 77 -78.37 -16.78 15.56
N ALA A 78 -78.76 -17.94 15.01
CA ALA A 78 -77.87 -18.84 14.26
C ALA A 78 -77.14 -18.17 13.08
N GLU A 79 -77.82 -17.33 12.30
CA GLU A 79 -77.24 -16.66 11.12
C GLU A 79 -76.13 -15.67 11.50
N LEU A 80 -76.33 -14.91 12.57
CA LEU A 80 -75.32 -13.99 13.08
C LEU A 80 -74.14 -14.73 13.70
N SER A 81 -74.37 -15.91 14.27
CA SER A 81 -73.32 -16.76 14.82
C SER A 81 -72.38 -17.22 13.70
N PHE A 82 -72.91 -17.69 12.57
CA PHE A 82 -72.11 -18.08 11.41
C PHE A 82 -71.26 -16.91 10.87
N ILE A 83 -71.83 -15.71 10.73
CA ILE A 83 -71.09 -14.52 10.26
C ILE A 83 -69.95 -14.17 11.23
N ALA A 84 -70.21 -14.20 12.54
CA ALA A 84 -69.22 -13.90 13.56
C ALA A 84 -68.09 -14.96 13.59
N SER A 85 -68.44 -16.25 13.47
CA SER A 85 -67.46 -17.34 13.35
C SER A 85 -66.58 -17.20 12.11
N LYS A 86 -67.14 -16.81 10.96
CA LYS A 86 -66.35 -16.57 9.74
C LYS A 86 -65.35 -15.41 9.92
N LYS A 87 -65.78 -14.30 10.52
CA LYS A 87 -64.88 -13.17 10.85
C LYS A 87 -63.77 -13.57 11.83
N CYS A 88 -64.09 -14.39 12.81
CA CYS A 88 -63.11 -14.93 13.75
C CYS A 88 -62.05 -15.76 13.02
N LEU A 89 -62.48 -16.67 12.13
CA LEU A 89 -61.56 -17.47 11.31
C LEU A 89 -60.64 -16.61 10.43
N GLU A 90 -61.18 -15.58 9.77
CA GLU A 90 -60.39 -14.63 8.98
C GLU A 90 -59.31 -13.93 9.84
N LYS A 91 -59.66 -13.53 11.06
CA LYS A 91 -58.74 -12.88 12.00
C LYS A 91 -57.68 -13.84 12.56
N ILE A 92 -58.05 -15.09 12.82
CA ILE A 92 -57.09 -16.14 13.19
C ILE A 92 -56.07 -16.32 12.06
N ASN A 93 -56.52 -16.46 10.80
CA ASN A 93 -55.63 -16.60 9.65
C ASN A 93 -54.70 -15.37 9.48
N GLN A 94 -55.22 -14.16 9.67
CA GLN A 94 -54.40 -12.93 9.68
C GLN A 94 -53.33 -12.98 10.77
N SER A 95 -53.70 -13.41 11.99
CA SER A 95 -52.76 -13.52 13.09
C SER A 95 -51.69 -14.59 12.84
N GLU A 96 -52.05 -15.75 12.31
CA GLU A 96 -51.09 -16.80 11.96
C GLU A 96 -50.11 -16.35 10.88
N THR A 97 -50.60 -15.62 9.87
CA THR A 97 -49.77 -15.05 8.81
C THR A 97 -48.79 -14.04 9.40
N TYR A 98 -49.29 -13.14 10.26
CA TYR A 98 -48.44 -12.16 10.95
C TYR A 98 -47.36 -12.84 11.81
N LEU A 99 -47.71 -13.86 12.60
CA LEU A 99 -46.76 -14.63 13.42
C LEU A 99 -45.70 -15.32 12.56
N LYS A 100 -46.10 -15.94 11.44
CA LYS A 100 -45.16 -16.60 10.51
C LYS A 100 -44.20 -15.61 9.88
N GLU A 101 -44.69 -14.45 9.47
CA GLU A 101 -43.88 -13.43 8.79
C GLU A 101 -42.96 -12.65 9.74
N ASN A 102 -43.39 -12.43 11.00
CA ASN A 102 -42.71 -11.48 11.90
C ASN A 102 -42.04 -12.10 13.13
N LEU A 103 -42.41 -13.32 13.54
CA LEU A 103 -41.89 -13.95 14.77
C LEU A 103 -40.98 -15.16 14.53
N VAL A 104 -41.08 -15.84 13.38
CA VAL A 104 -40.27 -17.04 13.09
C VAL A 104 -38.81 -16.71 12.79
N GLN A 105 -38.44 -15.45 12.58
CA GLN A 105 -37.08 -15.06 12.20
C GLN A 105 -36.20 -14.46 13.32
N VAL A 106 -36.67 -14.39 14.57
CA VAL A 106 -35.91 -13.70 15.63
C VAL A 106 -35.07 -14.66 16.48
N GLU A 107 -34.27 -15.52 15.85
CA GLU A 107 -33.04 -16.01 16.45
C GLU A 107 -31.89 -15.10 16.02
N SER A 108 -31.88 -13.89 16.59
CA SER A 108 -30.81 -12.93 16.31
C SER A 108 -29.65 -13.18 17.26
N SER A 109 -28.64 -13.92 16.82
CA SER A 109 -27.35 -13.96 17.51
C SER A 109 -26.45 -12.83 17.01
N LEU A 110 -25.93 -12.01 17.92
CA LEU A 110 -24.91 -11.04 17.61
C LEU A 110 -23.53 -11.66 17.85
N THR A 111 -22.74 -11.81 16.80
CA THR A 111 -21.35 -12.27 16.90
C THR A 111 -20.40 -11.16 16.47
N PHE A 112 -19.42 -10.85 17.32
CA PHE A 112 -18.34 -9.95 16.97
C PHE A 112 -17.24 -10.74 16.26
N HIS A 113 -16.93 -10.35 15.02
CA HIS A 113 -15.82 -10.90 14.26
C HIS A 113 -14.74 -9.84 14.17
N VAL A 114 -13.56 -10.16 14.71
CA VAL A 114 -12.38 -9.32 14.51
C VAL A 114 -12.02 -9.36 13.03
N ASP A 115 -11.79 -8.18 12.45
CA ASP A 115 -11.27 -8.08 11.09
C ASP A 115 -9.87 -8.71 11.04
N SER A 116 -9.75 -9.80 10.26
CA SER A 116 -8.51 -10.55 10.12
C SER A 116 -7.39 -9.72 9.50
N ASP A 117 -7.73 -8.79 8.60
CA ASP A 117 -6.75 -7.92 7.97
C ASP A 117 -6.23 -6.91 8.98
N PHE A 118 -7.11 -6.35 9.83
CA PHE A 118 -6.69 -5.46 10.92
C PHE A 118 -5.71 -6.15 11.87
N GLN A 119 -6.04 -7.37 12.32
CA GLN A 119 -5.16 -8.16 13.18
C GLN A 119 -3.83 -8.49 12.49
N GLN A 120 -3.87 -8.87 11.21
CA GLN A 120 -2.67 -9.22 10.46
C GLN A 120 -1.76 -7.98 10.26
N HIS A 121 -2.32 -6.82 9.94
CA HIS A 121 -1.56 -5.58 9.78
C HIS A 121 -0.89 -5.18 11.09
N LEU A 122 -1.60 -5.23 12.22
CA LEU A 122 -1.01 -4.94 13.53
C LEU A 122 0.08 -5.95 13.90
N SER A 123 -0.12 -7.24 13.61
CA SER A 123 0.88 -8.28 13.90
C SER A 123 2.18 -8.14 13.10
N LYS A 124 2.10 -7.53 11.90
CA LYS A 124 3.26 -7.24 11.04
C LYS A 124 4.06 -6.04 11.52
N LEU A 125 3.54 -5.21 12.42
CA LEU A 125 4.25 -4.05 12.96
C LEU A 125 5.25 -4.51 14.03
N SER A 126 6.53 -4.58 13.69
CA SER A 126 7.62 -4.86 14.65
C SER A 126 7.98 -3.64 15.53
N GLY A 127 7.38 -2.48 15.27
CA GLY A 127 7.59 -1.24 16.02
C GLY A 127 6.84 -0.05 15.40
N LEU A 128 6.79 1.09 16.11
CA LEU A 128 6.15 2.33 15.64
C LEU A 128 6.89 3.00 14.46
N GLY A 129 8.12 2.59 14.23
CA GLY A 129 9.02 3.15 13.24
C GLY A 129 10.43 2.63 13.45
N ARG A 130 11.40 3.18 12.71
CA ARG A 130 12.82 2.86 12.87
C ARG A 130 13.63 4.15 13.03
N ILE A 131 14.56 4.16 13.98
CA ILE A 131 15.56 5.22 14.10
C ILE A 131 16.74 4.82 13.22
N VAL A 132 17.02 5.62 12.19
CA VAL A 132 18.21 5.41 11.33
C VAL A 132 19.27 6.40 11.78
N VAL A 133 20.34 5.90 12.40
CA VAL A 133 21.50 6.72 12.76
C VAL A 133 22.47 6.73 11.58
N CYS A 134 22.41 7.76 10.75
CA CYS A 134 23.40 7.96 9.70
C CYS A 134 24.67 8.58 10.29
N THR A 135 25.63 7.75 10.68
CA THR A 135 26.99 8.23 10.95
C THR A 135 27.70 8.44 9.63
N CYS A 136 27.82 9.69 9.18
CA CYS A 136 28.77 10.06 8.14
C CYS A 136 30.18 9.98 8.74
N THR A 137 30.72 8.77 8.90
CA THR A 137 32.16 8.63 9.06
C THR A 137 32.78 9.03 7.73
N GLN A 138 33.63 10.05 7.74
CA GLN A 138 34.58 10.20 6.65
C GLN A 138 35.28 8.84 6.54
N ALA A 139 35.11 8.16 5.41
CA ALA A 139 35.69 6.85 5.19
C ALA A 139 37.21 7.00 5.22
N VAL A 140 37.80 6.87 6.41
CA VAL A 140 39.19 6.49 6.55
C VAL A 140 39.20 5.02 6.15
N PRO A 141 39.84 4.63 5.03
CA PRO A 141 39.90 3.24 4.66
C PRO A 141 40.51 2.46 5.82
N LEU A 142 39.73 1.58 6.44
CA LEU A 142 40.19 0.73 7.54
C LEU A 142 41.36 -0.11 7.00
N PRO A 143 42.58 0.04 7.57
CA PRO A 143 43.67 -0.85 7.24
C PRO A 143 43.26 -2.28 7.61
N GLY A 144 43.11 -3.15 6.62
CA GLY A 144 42.81 -4.56 6.86
C GLY A 144 41.33 -4.97 6.86
N ALA A 145 40.40 -4.14 6.34
CA ALA A 145 39.09 -4.67 5.98
C ALA A 145 39.29 -5.82 4.95
N PRO A 146 38.90 -7.07 5.26
CA PRO A 146 39.10 -8.17 4.33
C PRO A 146 38.32 -7.84 3.07
N ASN A 147 39.02 -7.74 1.94
CA ASN A 147 38.41 -7.74 0.61
C ASN A 147 37.67 -9.06 0.47
N LYS A 148 36.41 -9.09 0.91
CA LYS A 148 35.53 -10.25 0.74
C LYS A 148 35.13 -10.26 -0.73
N VAL A 149 36.01 -10.83 -1.55
CA VAL A 149 35.73 -11.11 -2.95
C VAL A 149 34.59 -12.12 -2.96
N LEU A 150 33.42 -11.67 -3.42
CA LEU A 150 32.29 -12.56 -3.65
C LEU A 150 32.55 -13.28 -4.98
N ALA A 151 32.74 -14.60 -4.92
CA ALA A 151 32.82 -15.42 -6.11
C ALA A 151 31.40 -15.71 -6.62
N VAL A 152 31.17 -15.50 -7.91
CA VAL A 152 29.91 -15.89 -8.57
C VAL A 152 29.84 -17.42 -8.58
N GLN A 153 28.88 -18.00 -7.86
CA GLN A 153 28.73 -19.46 -7.75
C GLN A 153 28.07 -20.11 -8.97
N GLY A 154 27.33 -19.33 -9.78
CA GLY A 154 26.64 -19.82 -10.96
C GLY A 154 26.09 -18.69 -11.81
N LYS A 155 25.79 -19.02 -13.08
CA LYS A 155 25.18 -18.12 -14.04
C LYS A 155 23.96 -18.82 -14.65
N SER A 156 22.84 -18.12 -14.68
CA SER A 156 21.64 -18.52 -15.41
C SER A 156 21.30 -17.42 -16.41
N GLU A 157 20.66 -17.79 -17.51
CA GLU A 157 20.23 -16.87 -18.55
C GLU A 157 18.71 -16.96 -18.71
N TYR A 158 18.06 -15.81 -18.87
CA TYR A 158 16.61 -15.69 -18.99
C TYR A 158 16.29 -14.79 -20.18
N ASP A 159 15.31 -15.20 -20.99
CA ASP A 159 14.83 -14.39 -22.10
C ASP A 159 13.88 -13.31 -21.57
N VAL A 160 14.25 -12.05 -21.82
CA VAL A 160 13.46 -10.86 -21.46
C VAL A 160 12.91 -10.15 -22.69
N SER A 161 12.92 -10.82 -23.85
CA SER A 161 12.38 -10.28 -25.10
C SER A 161 10.86 -10.33 -25.14
N ILE A 162 10.27 -9.39 -25.88
CA ILE A 162 8.84 -9.39 -26.21
C ILE A 162 8.66 -9.23 -27.73
N ALA A 163 7.50 -9.63 -28.24
CA ALA A 163 7.24 -9.69 -29.69
C ALA A 163 7.43 -8.33 -30.43
N SER A 164 7.32 -7.21 -29.71
CA SER A 164 7.47 -5.86 -30.28
C SER A 164 8.87 -5.26 -30.14
N ASP A 165 9.82 -6.01 -29.59
CA ASP A 165 11.21 -5.55 -29.50
C ASP A 165 11.91 -5.54 -30.86
N VAL A 166 12.92 -4.69 -30.99
CA VAL A 166 13.80 -4.66 -32.15
C VAL A 166 14.65 -5.93 -32.14
N LYS A 167 14.48 -6.77 -33.17
CA LYS A 167 15.20 -8.04 -33.28
C LYS A 167 16.71 -7.87 -33.12
N ASN A 168 17.33 -8.75 -32.33
CA ASN A 168 18.77 -8.82 -32.08
C ASN A 168 19.38 -7.56 -31.46
N ARG A 169 18.59 -6.76 -30.74
CA ARG A 169 19.07 -5.57 -30.03
C ARG A 169 18.52 -5.52 -28.61
N PHE A 170 19.35 -5.95 -27.67
CA PHE A 170 19.03 -5.98 -26.24
C PHE A 170 20.21 -5.39 -25.48
N ASP A 171 19.93 -4.39 -24.65
CA ASP A 171 20.93 -3.77 -23.78
C ASP A 171 20.24 -3.48 -22.44
N ILE A 172 20.40 -4.40 -21.48
CA ILE A 172 19.82 -4.26 -20.14
C ILE A 172 20.79 -3.44 -19.29
N ARG A 173 20.41 -2.20 -18.97
CA ARG A 173 21.27 -1.26 -18.24
C ARG A 173 21.05 -1.24 -16.74
N ALA A 174 19.84 -1.55 -16.29
CA ALA A 174 19.53 -1.56 -14.87
C ALA A 174 18.49 -2.62 -14.52
N ILE A 175 18.59 -3.09 -13.28
CA ILE A 175 17.69 -4.05 -12.65
C ILE A 175 17.32 -3.49 -11.29
N CYS A 176 16.03 -3.52 -10.94
CA CYS A 176 15.55 -3.10 -9.64
C CYS A 176 14.55 -4.12 -9.10
N VAL A 177 14.72 -4.51 -7.84
CA VAL A 177 13.80 -5.43 -7.14
C VAL A 177 12.94 -4.61 -6.17
N LEU A 178 11.62 -4.73 -6.30
CA LEU A 178 10.65 -4.12 -5.40
C LEU A 178 10.52 -4.91 -4.08
N SER A 179 9.82 -4.36 -3.09
CA SER A 179 9.69 -5.05 -1.78
C SER A 179 8.76 -6.27 -1.80
N ASN A 180 8.00 -6.44 -2.88
CA ASN A 180 7.12 -7.58 -3.12
C ASN A 180 7.77 -8.60 -4.08
N ASP A 181 9.10 -8.60 -4.16
CA ASP A 181 9.94 -9.48 -5.00
C ASP A 181 9.68 -9.39 -6.51
N GLN A 182 8.94 -8.37 -6.96
CA GLN A 182 8.82 -8.07 -8.37
C GLN A 182 10.12 -7.47 -8.90
N ILE A 183 10.51 -7.90 -10.10
CA ILE A 183 11.77 -7.50 -10.72
C ILE A 183 11.47 -6.62 -11.92
N LEU A 184 12.10 -5.46 -11.98
CA LEU A 184 12.03 -4.57 -13.13
C LEU A 184 13.38 -4.52 -13.81
N VAL A 185 13.37 -4.55 -15.14
CA VAL A 185 14.57 -4.39 -15.97
C VAL A 185 14.39 -3.22 -16.93
N ALA A 186 15.45 -2.43 -17.09
CA ALA A 186 15.50 -1.30 -18.02
C ALA A 186 16.20 -1.73 -19.31
N ASP A 187 15.43 -1.82 -20.40
CA ASP A 187 15.91 -2.20 -21.72
C ASP A 187 16.20 -0.93 -22.54
N TYR A 188 17.47 -0.55 -22.53
CA TYR A 188 17.98 0.69 -23.13
C TYR A 188 17.67 0.77 -24.62
N THR A 189 17.87 -0.32 -25.35
CA THR A 189 17.75 -0.27 -26.81
C THR A 189 16.29 -0.19 -27.24
N ASN A 190 15.41 -0.90 -26.53
CA ASN A 190 13.97 -0.87 -26.82
C ASN A 190 13.26 0.31 -26.14
N LYS A 191 13.95 1.09 -25.29
CA LYS A 191 13.42 2.26 -24.57
C LYS A 191 12.24 1.92 -23.65
N ARG A 192 12.31 0.76 -22.98
CA ARG A 192 11.24 0.24 -22.12
C ARG A 192 11.72 -0.15 -20.74
N VAL A 193 10.79 -0.15 -19.79
CA VAL A 193 10.92 -0.90 -18.54
C VAL A 193 10.05 -2.14 -18.65
N LYS A 194 10.58 -3.30 -18.31
CA LYS A 194 9.87 -4.59 -18.30
C LYS A 194 9.72 -5.08 -16.87
N LEU A 195 8.55 -5.64 -16.56
CA LEU A 195 8.23 -6.28 -15.30
C LEU A 195 8.36 -7.79 -15.48
N LEU A 196 9.17 -8.41 -14.63
CA LEU A 196 9.36 -9.84 -14.58
C LEU A 196 8.63 -10.44 -13.37
N ASP A 197 8.10 -11.65 -13.54
CA ASP A 197 7.63 -12.47 -12.44
C ASP A 197 8.79 -13.21 -11.73
N HIS A 198 8.43 -14.01 -10.73
CA HIS A 198 9.35 -14.87 -9.98
C HIS A 198 10.01 -16.00 -10.80
N GLN A 199 9.53 -16.29 -12.00
CA GLN A 199 10.18 -17.17 -12.99
C GLN A 199 11.02 -16.37 -14.01
N TYR A 200 11.23 -15.07 -13.77
CA TYR A 200 11.93 -14.15 -14.65
C TYR A 200 11.28 -14.01 -16.04
N GLN A 201 9.99 -14.31 -16.17
CA GLN A 201 9.24 -14.12 -17.42
C GLN A 201 8.67 -12.70 -17.48
N VAL A 202 8.65 -12.11 -18.67
CA VAL A 202 8.08 -10.77 -18.88
C VAL A 202 6.56 -10.83 -18.77
N VAL A 203 6.00 -10.24 -17.71
CA VAL A 203 4.55 -10.18 -17.46
C VAL A 203 3.94 -8.81 -17.78
N GLY A 204 4.78 -7.79 -17.98
CA GLY A 204 4.34 -6.45 -18.37
C GLY A 204 5.49 -5.59 -18.87
N HIS A 205 5.17 -4.52 -19.59
CA HIS A 205 6.16 -3.55 -20.03
C HIS A 205 5.59 -2.13 -20.10
N CYS A 206 6.46 -1.14 -20.12
CA CYS A 206 6.12 0.28 -20.21
C CYS A 206 7.08 1.03 -21.12
N ASP A 207 6.54 1.70 -22.13
CA ASP A 207 7.31 2.55 -23.05
C ASP A 207 7.65 3.89 -22.42
N LEU A 208 8.94 4.15 -22.21
CA LEU A 208 9.40 5.46 -21.72
C LEU A 208 9.78 6.42 -22.86
N ASN A 209 9.92 5.90 -24.10
CA ASN A 209 10.37 6.64 -25.28
C ASN A 209 11.71 7.35 -25.04
N ALA A 210 12.56 6.75 -24.22
CA ALA A 210 13.79 7.32 -23.68
C ALA A 210 14.85 6.26 -23.48
N TYR A 211 16.13 6.63 -23.52
CA TYR A 211 17.24 5.74 -23.18
C TYR A 211 17.42 5.71 -21.67
N GLN A 212 17.24 4.55 -21.04
CA GLN A 212 17.37 4.36 -19.59
C GLN A 212 18.81 4.01 -19.21
N PHE A 213 19.41 4.78 -18.30
CA PHE A 213 20.77 4.47 -17.83
C PHE A 213 20.75 3.69 -16.53
N ASP A 214 19.90 4.09 -15.59
CA ASP A 214 19.85 3.50 -14.26
C ASP A 214 18.44 3.56 -13.66
N MET A 215 18.18 2.75 -12.64
CA MET A 215 16.89 2.64 -11.97
C MET A 215 17.06 2.36 -10.49
N CYS A 216 16.26 3.00 -9.64
CA CYS A 216 16.24 2.72 -8.22
C CYS A 216 14.82 2.64 -7.65
N ARG A 217 14.67 1.89 -6.57
CA ARG A 217 13.39 1.73 -5.86
C ARG A 217 13.07 2.98 -5.03
N ILE A 218 11.86 3.50 -5.19
CA ILE A 218 11.34 4.62 -4.40
C ILE A 218 10.42 4.12 -3.29
N THR A 219 9.43 3.30 -3.63
CA THR A 219 8.47 2.72 -2.68
C THR A 219 8.40 1.20 -2.84
N SER A 220 7.42 0.55 -2.19
CA SER A 220 7.13 -0.87 -2.40
C SER A 220 6.69 -1.19 -3.83
N SER A 221 6.11 -0.21 -4.54
CA SER A 221 5.51 -0.39 -5.86
C SER A 221 5.99 0.62 -6.91
N GLU A 222 6.94 1.51 -6.59
CA GLU A 222 7.41 2.55 -7.49
C GLU A 222 8.93 2.54 -7.64
N VAL A 223 9.38 2.73 -8.88
CA VAL A 223 10.78 2.95 -9.25
C VAL A 223 10.96 4.33 -9.89
N ALA A 224 12.15 4.90 -9.73
CA ALA A 224 12.60 6.06 -10.48
C ALA A 224 13.65 5.62 -11.50
N VAL A 225 13.50 6.08 -12.74
CA VAL A 225 14.33 5.68 -13.88
C VAL A 225 15.05 6.92 -14.40
N ALA A 226 16.37 6.90 -14.37
CA ALA A 226 17.21 7.92 -14.97
C ALA A 226 17.22 7.74 -16.49
N VAL A 227 16.76 8.75 -17.23
CA VAL A 227 16.65 8.68 -18.67
C VAL A 227 17.28 9.87 -19.37
N ASP A 228 17.83 9.61 -20.57
CA ASP A 228 18.20 10.64 -21.52
C ASP A 228 17.28 10.56 -22.75
N VAL A 229 16.59 11.66 -23.02
CA VAL A 229 15.76 11.87 -24.21
C VAL A 229 16.22 13.15 -24.84
N ASP A 230 16.97 13.12 -25.93
CA ASP A 230 17.33 14.34 -26.67
C ASP A 230 17.85 15.46 -25.73
N GLN A 231 18.68 15.11 -24.73
CA GLN A 231 19.21 16.02 -23.70
C GLN A 231 18.19 16.62 -22.72
N LYS A 232 17.00 16.02 -22.56
CA LYS A 232 15.97 16.47 -21.61
C LYS A 232 16.28 16.14 -20.15
N ASN A 233 17.28 15.30 -19.89
CA ASN A 233 17.85 15.08 -18.56
C ASN A 233 16.76 14.82 -17.49
N GLU A 234 16.05 13.70 -17.62
CA GLU A 234 14.84 13.46 -16.82
C GLU A 234 14.99 12.24 -15.90
N VAL A 235 14.26 12.27 -14.79
CA VAL A 235 13.92 11.06 -14.03
C VAL A 235 12.43 10.81 -14.22
N GLN A 236 12.07 9.63 -14.71
CA GLN A 236 10.68 9.20 -14.87
C GLN A 236 10.32 8.19 -13.79
N PHE A 237 9.17 8.39 -13.14
CA PHE A 237 8.68 7.46 -12.13
C PHE A 237 7.76 6.44 -12.80
N VAL A 238 7.90 5.17 -12.42
CA VAL A 238 7.08 4.07 -12.93
C VAL A 238 6.56 3.27 -11.74
N SER A 239 5.24 3.11 -11.68
CA SER A 239 4.58 2.33 -10.62
C SER A 239 4.12 0.97 -11.16
N VAL A 240 4.09 -0.04 -10.29
CA VAL A 240 3.45 -1.33 -10.55
C VAL A 240 2.10 -1.34 -9.84
N ASN A 241 1.02 -1.31 -10.62
CA ASN A 241 -0.36 -1.38 -10.15
C ASN A 241 -1.02 -2.61 -10.75
N ASP A 242 -1.47 -3.55 -9.91
CA ASP A 242 -2.15 -4.78 -10.33
C ASP A 242 -1.38 -5.56 -11.42
N GLY A 243 -0.05 -5.67 -11.25
CA GLY A 243 0.83 -6.35 -12.20
C GLY A 243 1.09 -5.58 -13.50
N ARG A 244 0.67 -4.32 -13.60
CA ARG A 244 0.88 -3.46 -14.77
C ARG A 244 1.78 -2.29 -14.44
N LEU A 245 2.66 -1.95 -15.37
CA LEU A 245 3.52 -0.78 -15.26
C LEU A 245 2.80 0.48 -15.73
N VAL A 246 2.74 1.50 -14.87
CA VAL A 246 2.07 2.78 -15.10
C VAL A 246 3.10 3.91 -15.00
N LYS A 247 3.16 4.78 -16.02
CA LYS A 247 4.00 5.98 -15.98
C LYS A 247 3.43 6.98 -14.98
N GLY A 248 4.26 7.39 -14.04
CA GLY A 248 3.96 8.43 -13.08
C GLY A 248 4.52 9.79 -13.51
N ARG A 249 4.92 10.57 -12.50
CA ARG A 249 5.49 11.90 -12.67
C ARG A 249 6.88 11.87 -13.30
N LYS A 250 7.34 13.05 -13.73
CA LYS A 250 8.69 13.28 -14.26
C LYS A 250 9.36 14.44 -13.56
N LEU A 251 10.66 14.36 -13.36
CA LEU A 251 11.49 15.45 -12.87
C LEU A 251 12.55 15.80 -13.93
N ARG A 252 12.80 17.09 -14.13
CA ARG A 252 13.78 17.59 -15.11
C ARG A 252 14.97 18.21 -14.42
N PHE A 253 16.16 17.92 -14.92
CA PHE A 253 17.42 18.35 -14.34
C PHE A 253 18.25 19.14 -15.35
N LYS A 254 19.16 19.98 -14.84
CA LYS A 254 20.05 20.81 -15.67
C LYS A 254 21.27 20.05 -16.19
N HIS A 255 21.40 18.76 -15.86
CA HIS A 255 22.53 17.92 -16.21
C HIS A 255 22.07 16.51 -16.57
N PRO A 256 22.83 15.76 -17.38
CA PRO A 256 22.57 14.35 -17.64
C PRO A 256 22.42 13.54 -16.35
N CYS A 257 21.52 12.56 -16.38
CA CYS A 257 21.24 11.65 -15.28
C CYS A 257 21.65 10.24 -15.72
N TYR A 258 22.84 9.80 -15.29
CA TYR A 258 23.36 8.48 -15.66
C TYR A 258 23.11 7.46 -14.56
N GLY A 259 23.40 7.80 -13.30
CA GLY A 259 23.12 6.95 -12.14
C GLY A 259 22.06 7.57 -11.25
N ILE A 260 21.25 6.73 -10.61
CA ILE A 260 20.22 7.16 -9.67
C ILE A 260 20.20 6.29 -8.42
N ALA A 261 20.08 6.98 -7.29
CA ALA A 261 20.03 6.39 -5.98
C ALA A 261 18.95 7.08 -5.14
N HIS A 262 18.34 6.34 -4.23
CA HIS A 262 17.30 6.86 -3.36
C HIS A 262 17.60 6.51 -1.90
N ASN A 263 17.49 7.50 -1.02
CA ASN A 263 17.56 7.30 0.42
C ASN A 263 16.57 8.22 1.13
N LEU A 264 15.56 7.61 1.76
CA LEU A 264 14.50 8.26 2.54
C LEU A 264 13.69 9.28 1.74
N GLN A 265 14.10 10.56 1.77
CA GLN A 265 13.41 11.68 1.15
C GLN A 265 14.27 12.38 0.08
N TYR A 266 15.35 11.72 -0.34
CA TYR A 266 16.35 12.30 -1.22
C TYR A 266 16.67 11.38 -2.39
N LEU A 267 16.84 12.02 -3.55
CA LEU A 267 17.42 11.40 -4.74
C LEU A 267 18.88 11.81 -4.84
N TYR A 268 19.72 10.87 -5.24
CA TYR A 268 21.12 11.09 -5.55
C TYR A 268 21.31 10.78 -7.01
N LEU A 269 21.79 11.76 -7.77
CA LEU A 269 21.96 11.66 -9.21
C LEU A 269 23.41 11.88 -9.57
N THR A 270 23.92 11.03 -10.46
CA THR A 270 25.23 11.25 -11.08
C THR A 270 25.07 11.80 -12.48
N SER A 271 25.92 12.76 -12.79
CA SER A 271 26.27 13.10 -14.16
C SER A 271 27.60 12.44 -14.52
N GLY A 272 28.13 12.71 -15.71
CA GLY A 272 29.46 12.24 -16.10
C GLY A 272 30.61 12.83 -15.28
N THR A 273 30.36 13.87 -14.47
CA THR A 273 31.42 14.60 -13.73
C THR A 273 31.06 14.95 -12.29
N ALA A 274 29.81 14.79 -11.86
CA ALA A 274 29.37 15.27 -10.56
C ALA A 274 28.31 14.37 -9.93
N LEU A 275 28.21 14.47 -8.59
CA LEU A 275 27.18 13.85 -7.78
C LEU A 275 26.34 14.93 -7.10
N TYR A 276 25.04 14.82 -7.27
CA TYR A 276 24.06 15.76 -6.75
C TYR A 276 23.10 15.07 -5.81
N LYS A 277 22.62 15.82 -4.82
CA LYS A 277 21.53 15.43 -3.93
C LYS A 277 20.34 16.34 -4.16
N TYR A 278 19.19 15.73 -4.40
CA TYR A 278 17.92 16.36 -4.72
C TYR A 278 16.86 15.98 -3.70
N SER A 279 15.85 16.84 -3.54
CA SER A 279 14.58 16.46 -2.89
C SER A 279 13.75 15.56 -3.81
N MET A 280 12.73 14.89 -3.27
CA MET A 280 11.77 14.12 -4.08
C MET A 280 10.90 15.00 -5.00
N SER A 281 10.86 16.32 -4.80
CA SER A 281 10.23 17.29 -5.70
C SER A 281 11.15 17.75 -6.85
N GLY A 282 12.42 17.36 -6.84
CA GLY A 282 13.40 17.74 -7.87
C GLY A 282 14.21 19.00 -7.56
N ASP A 283 14.12 19.54 -6.34
CA ASP A 283 14.90 20.70 -5.92
C ASP A 283 16.34 20.30 -5.61
N LEU A 284 17.31 20.99 -6.21
CA LEU A 284 18.72 20.75 -5.91
C LEU A 284 19.03 21.20 -4.48
N LEU A 285 19.47 20.27 -3.64
CA LEU A 285 19.84 20.56 -2.26
C LEU A 285 21.34 20.83 -2.13
N ILE A 286 22.16 19.95 -2.69
CA ILE A 286 23.62 20.09 -2.63
C ILE A 286 24.31 19.32 -3.76
N LYS A 287 25.41 19.88 -4.28
CA LYS A 287 26.38 19.19 -5.12
C LYS A 287 27.44 18.56 -4.21
N LEU A 288 27.41 17.23 -4.07
CA LEU A 288 28.26 16.50 -3.14
C LEU A 288 29.69 16.33 -3.66
N TYR A 289 29.84 16.18 -4.97
CA TYR A 289 31.14 16.00 -5.63
C TYR A 289 31.10 16.57 -7.04
N GLU A 290 32.24 17.08 -7.51
CA GLU A 290 32.44 17.46 -8.90
C GLU A 290 33.92 17.31 -9.28
N ASN A 291 34.16 16.58 -10.35
CA ASN A 291 35.47 16.47 -10.97
C ASN A 291 35.69 17.64 -11.94
N LYS A 292 36.57 18.57 -11.57
CA LYS A 292 36.95 19.73 -12.40
C LYS A 292 38.15 19.47 -13.31
N SER A 293 38.80 18.31 -13.18
CA SER A 293 40.09 18.03 -13.84
C SER A 293 39.96 17.66 -15.32
N TYR A 294 38.74 17.42 -15.82
CA TYR A 294 38.51 17.05 -17.21
C TYR A 294 37.77 18.18 -17.95
N PRO A 295 38.44 18.94 -18.85
CA PRO A 295 37.71 19.71 -19.85
C PRO A 295 36.88 18.73 -20.68
N LEU A 296 35.64 19.10 -20.98
CA LEU A 296 34.58 18.30 -21.63
C LEU A 296 34.90 17.83 -23.07
N THR A 297 36.17 17.77 -23.48
CA THR A 297 36.58 17.51 -24.87
C THR A 297 36.61 16.03 -25.26
N GLY A 298 36.02 15.13 -24.47
CA GLY A 298 35.85 13.74 -24.88
C GLY A 298 34.78 13.00 -24.05
N ASN A 299 34.00 12.14 -24.72
CA ASN A 299 32.96 11.26 -24.17
C ASN A 299 33.53 10.18 -23.21
N ARG A 300 34.35 10.55 -22.23
CA ARG A 300 34.76 9.64 -21.16
C ARG A 300 33.80 9.83 -20.00
N MET A 301 32.84 8.92 -19.92
CA MET A 301 31.92 8.80 -18.79
C MET A 301 32.73 8.32 -17.59
N VAL A 302 32.80 9.11 -16.51
CA VAL A 302 33.22 8.59 -15.21
C VAL A 302 32.04 7.78 -14.71
N ASP A 303 32.18 6.46 -14.74
CA ASP A 303 31.15 5.58 -14.21
C ASP A 303 31.24 5.63 -12.69
N ILE A 304 30.35 6.41 -12.08
CA ILE A 304 30.15 6.45 -10.64
C ILE A 304 29.10 5.40 -10.34
N THR A 305 29.57 4.17 -10.10
CA THR A 305 28.68 3.08 -9.72
C THR A 305 28.41 3.16 -8.22
N PHE A 306 27.13 3.24 -7.85
CA PHE A 306 26.70 3.12 -6.46
C PHE A 306 26.56 1.65 -6.09
N PHE A 307 27.31 1.20 -5.09
CA PHE A 307 26.97 -0.04 -4.41
C PHE A 307 26.21 0.30 -3.14
N PHE A 308 24.92 -0.03 -3.10
CA PHE A 308 24.18 -0.16 -1.85
C PHE A 308 24.39 -1.57 -1.33
N ILE A 309 25.39 -1.76 -0.47
CA ILE A 309 25.54 -3.03 0.24
C ILE A 309 24.46 -3.08 1.31
N ASN A 310 23.36 -3.78 1.02
CA ASN A 310 22.30 -4.00 1.99
C ASN A 310 22.72 -5.13 2.94
N ASN A 311 23.31 -4.77 4.08
CA ASN A 311 23.74 -5.75 5.06
C ASN A 311 22.54 -6.13 5.94
N TYR A 312 21.86 -7.24 5.63
CA TYR A 312 20.64 -7.70 6.30
C TYR A 312 20.75 -7.87 7.83
N LYS A 313 21.97 -7.90 8.38
CA LYS A 313 22.21 -8.04 9.83
C LYS A 313 22.49 -6.73 10.57
N GLU A 314 22.87 -5.64 9.90
CA GLU A 314 23.27 -4.39 10.60
C GLU A 314 22.76 -3.08 9.95
N PHE A 315 21.97 -3.14 8.86
CA PHE A 315 21.29 -1.99 8.21
C PHE A 315 22.08 -0.66 8.17
N SER A 316 23.40 -0.76 7.95
CA SER A 316 24.27 0.39 7.68
C SER A 316 24.39 0.56 6.16
N TYR A 317 23.95 1.70 5.64
CA TYR A 317 24.11 2.05 4.23
C TYR A 317 25.45 2.75 4.04
N SER A 318 26.45 2.03 3.55
CA SER A 318 27.66 2.66 3.03
C SER A 318 27.45 2.97 1.56
N ILE A 319 27.48 4.25 1.20
CA ILE A 319 27.59 4.65 -0.21
C ILE A 319 29.07 4.47 -0.57
N MET A 320 29.40 3.36 -1.22
CA MET A 320 30.72 3.17 -1.78
C MET A 320 30.73 3.75 -3.20
N ILE A 321 31.37 4.91 -3.35
CA ILE A 321 31.58 5.57 -4.64
C ILE A 321 32.86 4.97 -5.22
N PHE A 322 32.74 4.13 -6.24
CA PHE A 322 33.89 3.79 -7.06
C PHE A 322 33.91 4.72 -8.26
N THR A 323 35.04 5.39 -8.47
CA THR A 323 35.33 6.11 -9.70
C THR A 323 36.25 5.24 -10.54
N TYR A 324 35.70 4.58 -11.56
CA TYR A 324 36.53 3.89 -12.54
C TYR A 324 36.88 4.87 -13.67
N SER A 325 38.17 5.04 -13.93
CA SER A 325 38.63 5.64 -15.18
C SER A 325 38.99 4.50 -16.13
N LEU A 326 38.07 4.17 -17.04
CA LEU A 326 38.40 3.32 -18.17
C LEU A 326 39.31 4.12 -19.11
N LYS A 327 40.60 3.80 -19.09
CA LYS A 327 41.49 4.16 -20.20
C LYS A 327 41.14 3.23 -21.35
N CYS A 328 40.25 3.66 -22.25
CA CYS A 328 40.23 3.17 -23.62
C CYS A 328 41.46 3.69 -24.35
#